data_AF-A0A914TM36-F1
#
_entry.id   AF-A0A914TM36-F1
#
_cell.length_a   1.000
_cell.length_b   1.000
_cell.length_c   1.000
_cell.angle_alpha   90.00
_cell.angle_beta   90.00
_cell.angle_gamma   90.00
#
_symmetry.space_group_name_H-M   'P 1'
#
loop_
_entity.id
_entity.type
_entity.pdbx_description
1 polymer ?
#
loop_
_entity_poly.entity_id
_entity_poly.type
_entity_poly.pdbx_seq_one_letter_code
_entity_poly.pdbx_strand_id
1 'polypeptide(L)'
;MQKASATNINNLGLSTANTNHLSTKSAINSSQTSPTQIILSNNSSSLSPVNNGIYKKMTVATYSRPNKPTMVNTGSIAVPNCPVRVSFVTIPSRSNLFDENQPNSQRPSDIICYNVGRELFVFDYVSIQGTPNLNSPIDKRIYKGTFPTCHDFNQETARSDVCSLIIGFSAGQIQLIDPLRKDFVPSKLFNEERNIDKTPVTCVKWIPGQPTNFMVSHQSGNIYLYNEAFFCFVDNPVYQIFKQLN
;
A
#
# COMPACT_ATOMS: atom_id res chain seq x y z
N MET A 1 1.43 -28.41 15.94
CA MET A 1 1.12 -27.32 16.89
C MET A 1 1.90 -26.08 16.48
N GLN A 2 1.31 -25.17 15.70
CA GLN A 2 1.90 -23.84 15.47
C GLN A 2 1.20 -22.83 16.39
N LYS A 3 1.99 -22.14 17.20
CA LYS A 3 1.54 -21.16 18.19
C LYS A 3 1.41 -19.80 17.50
N ALA A 4 0.19 -19.26 17.43
CA ALA A 4 0.01 -17.83 17.27
C ALA A 4 0.48 -17.16 18.58
N SER A 5 1.54 -16.35 18.51
CA SER A 5 2.03 -15.58 19.65
C SER A 5 1.54 -14.15 19.53
N ALA A 6 0.70 -13.71 20.46
CA ALA A 6 0.44 -12.30 20.69
C ALA A 6 1.58 -11.74 21.55
N THR A 7 2.39 -10.82 20.99
CA THR A 7 3.45 -10.15 21.73
C THR A 7 3.09 -8.69 21.95
N ASN A 8 3.13 -8.27 23.23
CA ASN A 8 2.95 -6.89 23.65
C ASN A 8 4.28 -6.11 23.47
N ILE A 9 4.21 -4.93 22.85
CA ILE A 9 5.33 -4.24 22.18
C ILE A 9 6.25 -3.46 23.15
N ASN A 10 5.96 -3.47 24.45
CA ASN A 10 6.70 -2.64 25.41
C ASN A 10 8.02 -3.24 25.90
N ASN A 11 8.52 -4.34 25.32
CA ASN A 11 9.67 -5.06 25.89
C ASN A 11 10.76 -5.51 24.91
N LEU A 12 10.93 -4.79 23.80
CA LEU A 12 12.19 -4.87 23.05
C LEU A 12 13.23 -4.01 23.77
N GLY A 13 13.98 -4.64 24.68
CA GLY A 13 15.21 -4.06 25.21
C GLY A 13 16.16 -3.77 24.05
N LEU A 14 16.33 -2.51 23.69
CA LEU A 14 17.40 -2.06 22.81
C LEU A 14 18.73 -2.33 23.51
N SER A 15 19.41 -3.40 23.12
CA SER A 15 20.85 -3.49 23.33
C SER A 15 21.50 -2.45 22.42
N THR A 16 22.04 -1.39 23.01
CA THR A 16 22.88 -0.42 22.34
C THR A 16 24.16 -1.10 21.85
N ALA A 17 24.20 -1.47 20.57
CA ALA A 17 25.42 -1.81 19.87
C ALA A 17 25.76 -0.66 18.91
N ASN A 18 26.79 0.09 19.28
CA ASN A 18 27.42 1.12 18.47
C ASN A 18 27.96 0.51 17.18
N THR A 19 27.44 0.96 16.03
CA THR A 19 28.18 0.94 14.77
C THR A 19 28.01 2.29 14.08
N ASN A 20 29.07 3.09 14.21
CA ASN A 20 29.30 4.28 13.42
C ASN A 20 29.36 3.89 11.94
N HIS A 21 28.47 4.41 11.11
CA HIS A 21 28.77 4.57 9.69
C HIS A 21 28.16 5.85 9.12
N LEU A 22 29.00 6.89 9.16
CA LEU A 22 29.14 7.98 8.20
C LEU A 22 27.85 8.62 7.65
N SER A 23 27.36 9.59 8.41
CA SER A 23 26.62 10.74 7.88
C SER A 23 27.59 11.63 7.09
N THR A 24 27.57 11.55 5.76
CA THR A 24 28.27 12.53 4.92
C THR A 24 27.47 13.83 4.87
N LYS A 25 27.85 14.77 5.74
CA LYS A 25 27.74 16.19 5.44
C LYS A 25 28.64 16.49 4.24
N SER A 26 28.10 17.09 3.19
CA SER A 26 28.87 17.96 2.30
C SER A 26 28.11 19.27 2.15
N ALA A 27 28.66 20.31 2.78
CA ALA A 27 28.31 21.68 2.52
C ALA A 27 28.74 22.07 1.10
N ILE A 28 27.85 22.82 0.44
CA ILE A 28 28.11 23.98 -0.42
C ILE A 28 29.39 23.90 -1.25
N ASN A 29 29.24 23.51 -2.51
CA ASN A 29 29.95 24.21 -3.58
C ASN A 29 28.90 24.75 -4.55
N SER A 30 28.97 26.05 -4.79
CA SER A 30 28.07 26.82 -5.63
C SER A 30 28.22 26.46 -7.10
N SER A 31 27.18 25.87 -7.69
CA SER A 31 26.93 25.98 -9.12
C SER A 31 25.45 25.69 -9.41
N GLN A 32 24.83 26.67 -10.05
CA GLN A 32 23.45 26.72 -10.54
C GLN A 32 22.90 25.36 -10.98
N THR A 33 21.66 25.00 -10.58
CA THR A 33 20.49 24.83 -11.47
C THR A 33 19.32 24.08 -10.80
N SER A 34 18.12 24.65 -10.99
CA SER A 34 16.75 24.06 -10.93
C SER A 34 16.11 23.74 -9.55
N PRO A 35 14.99 24.38 -9.17
CA PRO A 35 14.18 23.98 -8.03
C PRO A 35 13.31 22.75 -8.34
N THR A 36 13.36 21.79 -7.42
CA THR A 36 12.59 20.54 -7.36
C THR A 36 11.08 20.82 -7.32
N GLN A 37 10.35 20.36 -8.35
CA GLN A 37 8.88 20.46 -8.46
C GLN A 37 8.26 19.14 -7.98
N ILE A 38 7.23 19.17 -7.12
CA ILE A 38 6.29 18.06 -6.83
C ILE A 38 4.88 18.67 -6.58
N ILE A 39 3.82 17.93 -6.89
CA ILE A 39 2.71 18.36 -7.76
C ILE A 39 1.33 17.79 -7.27
N LEU A 40 0.35 18.53 -6.67
CA LEU A 40 -1.12 18.16 -6.40
C LEU A 40 -2.13 19.35 -5.97
N SER A 41 -3.50 19.24 -6.20
CA SER A 41 -4.79 20.16 -6.19
C SER A 41 -5.58 20.85 -7.45
N ASN A 42 -6.80 20.42 -7.86
CA ASN A 42 -7.39 20.67 -9.22
C ASN A 42 -8.13 22.00 -9.23
N ASN A 43 -7.89 22.79 -10.27
CA ASN A 43 -8.73 23.86 -10.80
C ASN A 43 -9.17 24.94 -9.81
N SER A 44 -8.18 25.68 -9.34
CA SER A 44 -8.20 27.13 -9.11
C SER A 44 -6.83 27.47 -8.58
N SER A 45 -6.31 28.62 -8.96
CA SER A 45 -5.03 29.21 -8.54
C SER A 45 -4.92 29.35 -7.02
N SER A 46 -4.72 28.24 -6.29
CA SER A 46 -4.42 28.22 -4.86
C SER A 46 -2.93 27.98 -4.69
N LEU A 47 -2.17 29.05 -4.91
CA LEU A 47 -0.80 29.16 -4.43
C LEU A 47 -0.90 29.33 -2.92
N SER A 48 -0.45 28.35 -2.14
CA SER A 48 -0.27 28.55 -0.70
C SER A 48 1.19 28.93 -0.47
N PRO A 49 1.50 30.20 -0.17
CA PRO A 49 2.84 30.58 0.22
C PRO A 49 3.16 29.96 1.58
N VAL A 50 4.31 29.31 1.67
CA VAL A 50 4.86 28.78 2.91
C VAL A 50 6.30 29.25 2.97
N ASN A 51 6.90 29.37 4.17
CA ASN A 51 8.25 29.90 4.35
C ASN A 51 9.34 29.20 3.49
N ASN A 52 9.06 28.04 2.91
CA ASN A 52 9.97 27.22 2.13
C ASN A 52 9.58 27.05 0.65
N GLY A 53 8.59 27.80 0.14
CA GLY A 53 8.26 27.81 -1.30
C GLY A 53 6.76 27.82 -1.62
N ILE A 54 6.45 27.52 -2.88
CA ILE A 54 5.10 27.53 -3.46
C ILE A 54 4.66 26.10 -3.73
N TYR A 55 3.49 25.72 -3.22
CA TYR A 55 2.84 24.45 -3.52
C TYR A 55 1.91 24.62 -4.73
N LYS A 56 1.99 23.71 -5.70
CA LYS A 56 1.15 23.72 -6.90
C LYS A 56 0.56 22.36 -7.16
N LYS A 57 -0.70 22.32 -7.60
CA LYS A 57 -1.19 21.12 -8.29
C LYS A 57 -0.75 21.01 -9.69
N MET A 58 -0.43 19.77 -10.05
CA MET A 58 -0.66 19.36 -11.42
C MET A 58 -1.88 18.49 -11.55
N THR A 59 -2.80 19.03 -12.32
CA THR A 59 -4.06 18.45 -12.70
C THR A 59 -3.84 17.26 -13.62
N VAL A 60 -2.76 17.33 -14.41
CA VAL A 60 -2.34 16.30 -15.37
C VAL A 60 -1.93 14.97 -14.72
N ALA A 61 -1.32 14.98 -13.53
CA ALA A 61 -0.87 13.78 -12.82
C ALA A 61 -1.93 13.24 -11.83
N THR A 62 -3.21 13.40 -12.13
CA THR A 62 -4.31 13.03 -11.22
C THR A 62 -4.76 11.59 -11.45
N TYR A 63 -4.77 10.80 -10.37
CA TYR A 63 -5.40 9.47 -10.33
C TYR A 63 -6.80 9.56 -9.73
N SER A 64 -7.77 8.93 -10.38
CA SER A 64 -9.17 8.92 -9.92
C SER A 64 -9.93 7.72 -10.50
N ARG A 65 -11.24 7.58 -10.22
CA ARG A 65 -12.05 6.56 -10.87
C ARG A 65 -12.15 6.85 -12.38
N PRO A 66 -11.89 5.86 -13.26
CA PRO A 66 -12.09 6.04 -14.70
C PRO A 66 -13.56 6.38 -15.01
N ASN A 67 -13.79 7.36 -15.89
CA ASN A 67 -15.10 7.72 -16.44
C ASN A 67 -16.18 8.23 -15.46
N LYS A 68 -15.83 8.74 -14.26
CA LYS A 68 -16.80 9.45 -13.40
C LYS A 68 -16.21 10.71 -12.75
N PRO A 69 -16.71 11.92 -13.08
CA PRO A 69 -16.29 13.13 -12.39
C PRO A 69 -16.94 13.13 -11.00
N THR A 70 -16.09 13.28 -9.98
CA THR A 70 -16.45 13.54 -8.57
C THR A 70 -17.29 12.46 -7.85
N MET A 71 -17.02 12.29 -6.56
CA MET A 71 -17.86 11.49 -5.67
C MET A 71 -19.21 12.20 -5.50
N VAL A 72 -20.14 12.01 -6.45
CA VAL A 72 -21.53 12.38 -6.20
C VAL A 72 -22.11 11.30 -5.30
N ASN A 73 -22.63 11.73 -4.16
CA ASN A 73 -23.37 10.90 -3.21
C ASN A 73 -24.74 10.54 -3.84
N THR A 74 -24.74 9.85 -4.99
CA THR A 74 -25.95 9.45 -5.72
C THR A 74 -26.58 8.25 -5.03
N GLY A 75 -27.44 8.54 -4.05
CA GLY A 75 -28.86 8.17 -4.05
C GLY A 75 -29.36 6.75 -4.33
N SER A 76 -28.56 5.72 -4.59
CA SER A 76 -29.14 4.38 -4.84
C SER A 76 -28.34 3.16 -4.38
N ILE A 77 -27.09 3.30 -3.94
CA ILE A 77 -26.42 2.33 -3.06
C ILE A 77 -25.50 3.17 -2.17
N ALA A 78 -25.77 3.26 -0.86
CA ALA A 78 -24.94 4.02 0.07
C ALA A 78 -23.48 3.62 -0.13
N VAL A 79 -22.66 4.52 -0.71
CA VAL A 79 -21.22 4.30 -0.80
C VAL A 79 -20.73 4.37 0.64
N PRO A 80 -20.22 3.27 1.22
CA PRO A 80 -19.78 3.31 2.60
C PRO A 80 -18.70 4.39 2.72
N ASN A 81 -18.76 5.21 3.77
CA ASN A 81 -17.79 6.28 4.03
C ASN A 81 -16.44 5.66 4.45
N CYS A 82 -15.72 5.15 3.46
CA CYS A 82 -14.44 4.46 3.64
C CYS A 82 -13.31 5.44 3.35
N PRO A 83 -12.28 5.50 4.19
CA PRO A 83 -11.10 6.29 3.86
C PRO A 83 -10.48 5.76 2.57
N VAL A 84 -10.18 6.67 1.66
CA VAL A 84 -9.31 6.41 0.51
C VAL A 84 -7.89 6.29 1.04
N ARG A 85 -7.23 5.19 0.69
CA ARG A 85 -5.83 4.90 0.98
C ARG A 85 -5.06 4.80 -0.32
N VAL A 86 -3.75 5.04 -0.23
CA VAL A 86 -2.83 4.99 -1.36
C VAL A 86 -1.57 4.26 -0.90
N SER A 87 -1.08 3.35 -1.74
CA SER A 87 0.19 2.65 -1.54
C SER A 87 1.03 2.71 -2.80
N PHE A 88 2.35 2.81 -2.63
CA PHE A 88 3.33 2.82 -3.70
C PHE A 88 4.31 1.67 -3.54
N VAL A 89 4.86 1.21 -4.66
CA VAL A 89 6.00 0.31 -4.70
C VAL A 89 6.85 0.60 -5.92
N THR A 90 8.17 0.54 -5.75
CA THR A 90 9.13 0.66 -6.83
C THR A 90 9.52 -0.74 -7.30
N ILE A 91 9.40 -1.00 -8.60
CA ILE A 91 9.82 -2.23 -9.24
C ILE A 91 11.18 -2.00 -9.89
N PRO A 92 12.27 -2.66 -9.44
CA PRO A 92 13.64 -2.27 -9.79
C PRO A 92 14.02 -2.44 -11.28
N SER A 93 13.41 -3.37 -12.02
CA SER A 93 13.84 -3.71 -13.39
C SER A 93 12.65 -4.05 -14.31
N ARG A 94 11.68 -3.15 -14.48
CA ARG A 94 10.58 -3.38 -15.42
C ARG A 94 10.96 -2.87 -16.81
N SER A 95 10.69 -3.63 -17.87
CA SER A 95 10.86 -3.16 -19.24
C SER A 95 9.87 -2.04 -19.53
N ASN A 96 10.38 -0.86 -19.89
CA ASN A 96 9.55 0.24 -20.36
C ASN A 96 9.12 -0.04 -21.80
N LEU A 97 7.89 -0.53 -22.00
CA LEU A 97 7.29 -0.65 -23.34
C LEU A 97 7.08 0.72 -24.01
N PHE A 98 7.23 1.83 -23.27
CA PHE A 98 6.99 3.20 -23.75
C PHE A 98 8.26 3.96 -24.16
N ASP A 99 9.46 3.37 -24.05
CA ASP A 99 10.72 3.98 -24.50
C ASP A 99 11.28 3.22 -25.71
N GLU A 100 10.68 3.44 -26.89
CA GLU A 100 11.12 2.82 -28.16
C GLU A 100 12.59 3.14 -28.50
N ASN A 101 13.14 4.22 -27.94
CA ASN A 101 14.51 4.65 -28.22
C ASN A 101 15.56 3.90 -27.40
N GLN A 102 15.17 3.14 -26.36
CA GLN A 102 16.07 2.27 -25.60
C GLN A 102 15.36 0.99 -25.11
N PRO A 103 15.17 -0.02 -25.99
CA PRO A 103 14.46 -1.27 -25.67
C PRO A 103 15.10 -2.13 -24.57
N ASN A 104 16.28 -1.76 -24.05
CA ASN A 104 17.00 -2.44 -22.97
C ASN A 104 17.26 -1.56 -21.73
N SER A 105 16.67 -0.36 -21.64
CA SER A 105 16.80 0.45 -20.43
C SER A 105 15.92 -0.12 -19.31
N GLN A 106 16.50 -0.98 -18.47
CA GLN A 106 15.87 -1.42 -17.22
C GLN A 106 15.88 -0.23 -16.27
N ARG A 107 14.80 0.54 -16.25
CA ARG A 107 14.61 1.58 -15.24
C ARG A 107 13.65 1.08 -14.18
N PRO A 108 13.84 1.50 -12.92
CA PRO A 108 12.83 1.31 -11.91
C PRO A 108 11.51 1.93 -12.37
N SER A 109 10.41 1.20 -12.21
CA SER A 109 9.06 1.69 -12.48
C SER A 109 8.25 1.68 -11.20
N ASP A 110 7.53 2.77 -10.93
CA ASP A 110 6.67 2.85 -9.75
C ASP A 110 5.26 2.36 -10.06
N ILE A 111 4.63 1.69 -9.10
CA ILE A 111 3.24 1.27 -9.14
C ILE A 111 2.47 1.99 -8.04
N ILE A 112 1.27 2.44 -8.36
CA ILE A 112 0.33 3.04 -7.42
C ILE A 112 -0.91 2.15 -7.25
N CYS A 113 -1.32 1.96 -6.00
CA CYS A 113 -2.60 1.35 -5.63
C CYS A 113 -3.45 2.31 -4.81
N TYR A 114 -4.75 2.38 -5.09
CA TYR A 114 -5.70 3.12 -4.26
C TYR A 114 -7.09 2.47 -4.26
N ASN A 115 -7.82 2.63 -3.15
CA ASN A 115 -9.21 2.19 -3.01
C ASN A 115 -10.19 3.37 -3.07
N VAL A 116 -11.38 3.14 -3.64
CA VAL A 116 -12.51 4.07 -3.55
C VAL A 116 -13.79 3.27 -3.32
N GLY A 117 -14.36 3.37 -2.13
CA GLY A 117 -15.51 2.54 -1.74
C GLY A 117 -15.20 1.05 -1.90
N ARG A 118 -15.93 0.35 -2.77
CA ARG A 118 -15.77 -1.09 -3.04
C ARG A 118 -14.79 -1.40 -4.18
N GLU A 119 -14.18 -0.40 -4.79
CA GLU A 119 -13.25 -0.58 -5.90
C GLU A 119 -11.81 -0.42 -5.42
N LEU A 120 -10.91 -1.23 -5.99
CA LEU A 120 -9.46 -1.10 -5.85
C LEU A 120 -8.85 -0.98 -7.24
N PHE A 121 -7.91 -0.05 -7.39
CA PHE A 121 -7.23 0.23 -8.63
C PHE A 121 -5.72 0.07 -8.44
N VAL A 122 -5.06 -0.53 -9.43
CA VAL A 122 -3.60 -0.61 -9.53
C VAL A 122 -3.18 -0.11 -10.89
N PHE A 123 -2.28 0.86 -10.93
CA PHE A 123 -1.77 1.50 -12.14
C PHE A 123 -0.26 1.62 -12.10
N ASP A 124 0.33 1.77 -13.28
CA ASP A 124 1.64 2.38 -13.41
C ASP A 124 1.58 3.81 -12.87
N TYR A 125 2.50 4.14 -11.95
CA TYR A 125 2.69 5.50 -11.52
C TYR A 125 3.52 6.24 -12.56
N VAL A 126 2.87 7.18 -13.25
CA VAL A 126 3.52 8.09 -14.17
C VAL A 126 3.93 9.30 -13.36
N SER A 127 5.19 9.73 -13.53
CA SER A 127 5.77 10.86 -12.82
C SER A 127 4.90 12.11 -12.86
N ILE A 128 5.25 13.10 -12.05
CA ILE A 128 4.52 14.38 -11.90
C ILE A 128 4.26 15.15 -13.22
N GLN A 129 4.98 14.83 -14.30
CA GLN A 129 4.83 15.47 -15.61
C GLN A 129 3.96 14.67 -16.58
N GLY A 130 3.64 13.41 -16.27
CA GLY A 130 2.89 12.56 -17.16
C GLY A 130 1.40 12.50 -16.85
N THR A 131 0.62 12.16 -17.87
CA THR A 131 -0.82 11.95 -17.77
C THR A 131 -1.09 10.45 -17.69
N PRO A 132 -1.65 9.93 -16.59
CA PRO A 132 -1.94 8.50 -16.49
C PRO A 132 -3.09 8.12 -17.42
N ASN A 133 -2.96 7.00 -18.13
CA ASN A 133 -4.07 6.41 -18.87
C ASN A 133 -4.97 5.61 -17.91
N LEU A 134 -5.98 6.29 -17.36
CA LEU A 134 -6.91 5.68 -16.40
C LEU A 134 -7.80 4.58 -17.00
N ASN A 135 -7.84 4.41 -18.33
CA ASN A 135 -8.63 3.35 -18.97
C ASN A 135 -7.89 2.01 -19.03
N SER A 136 -6.60 1.97 -18.72
CA SER A 136 -5.77 0.76 -18.77
C SER A 136 -5.13 0.45 -17.40
N PRO A 137 -5.92 0.10 -16.37
CA PRO A 137 -5.37 -0.35 -15.10
C PRO A 137 -4.58 -1.65 -15.25
N ILE A 138 -3.49 -1.78 -14.49
CA ILE A 138 -2.78 -3.06 -14.32
C ILE A 138 -3.75 -4.08 -13.72
N ASP A 139 -4.42 -3.71 -12.64
CA ASP A 139 -5.49 -4.49 -12.03
C ASP A 139 -6.62 -3.58 -11.55
N LYS A 140 -7.86 -4.08 -11.64
CA LYS A 140 -9.06 -3.42 -11.13
C LYS A 140 -9.94 -4.47 -10.48
N ARG A 141 -10.27 -4.27 -9.20
CA ARG A 141 -11.13 -5.19 -8.44
C ARG A 141 -12.35 -4.49 -7.88
N ILE A 142 -13.47 -5.22 -7.83
CA ILE A 142 -14.74 -4.77 -7.25
C ILE A 142 -15.17 -5.79 -6.19
N TYR A 143 -15.35 -5.34 -4.96
CA TYR A 143 -15.68 -6.20 -3.83
C TYR A 143 -17.18 -6.15 -3.49
N LYS A 144 -17.84 -7.30 -3.58
CA LYS A 144 -19.23 -7.50 -3.13
C LYS A 144 -19.22 -7.88 -1.65
N GLY A 145 -20.19 -7.41 -0.87
CA GLY A 145 -20.28 -7.71 0.57
C GLY A 145 -19.42 -6.78 1.44
N THR A 146 -18.09 -6.77 1.26
CA THR A 146 -17.15 -5.92 2.03
C THR A 146 -16.51 -4.81 1.18
N PHE A 147 -15.64 -4.01 1.78
CA PHE A 147 -14.86 -2.97 1.11
C PHE A 147 -13.44 -2.89 1.68
N PRO A 148 -12.42 -2.53 0.87
CA PRO A 148 -11.06 -2.32 1.34
C PRO A 148 -10.97 -1.14 2.32
N THR A 149 -10.20 -1.29 3.39
CA THR A 149 -9.95 -0.25 4.40
C THR A 149 -8.51 0.27 4.40
N CYS A 150 -7.57 -0.59 4.00
CA CYS A 150 -6.14 -0.32 3.92
C CYS A 150 -5.45 -1.40 3.06
N HIS A 151 -4.25 -1.09 2.58
CA HIS A 151 -3.46 -2.01 1.77
C HIS A 151 -1.96 -1.66 1.83
N ASP A 152 -1.10 -2.63 1.53
CA ASP A 152 0.34 -2.45 1.57
C ASP A 152 1.07 -3.36 0.58
N PHE A 153 2.04 -2.81 -0.13
CA PHE A 153 2.90 -3.59 -1.03
C PHE A 153 4.08 -4.17 -0.27
N ASN A 154 4.47 -5.38 -0.64
CA ASN A 154 5.71 -5.98 -0.15
C ASN A 154 6.89 -5.42 -0.96
N GLN A 155 7.65 -4.51 -0.36
CA GLN A 155 8.82 -3.93 -1.02
C GLN A 155 9.99 -4.93 -1.11
N GLU A 156 10.09 -5.86 -0.16
CA GLU A 156 11.19 -6.83 -0.08
C GLU A 156 11.15 -7.86 -1.21
N THR A 157 9.96 -8.17 -1.71
CA THR A 157 9.75 -9.19 -2.76
C THR A 157 9.39 -8.61 -4.12
N ALA A 158 9.32 -7.28 -4.25
CA ALA A 158 8.95 -6.58 -5.46
C ALA A 158 9.96 -6.81 -6.61
N ARG A 159 9.48 -7.28 -7.75
CA ARG A 159 10.28 -7.58 -8.95
C ARG A 159 9.44 -7.36 -10.21
N SER A 160 10.07 -7.46 -11.37
CA SER A 160 9.47 -7.15 -12.68
C SER A 160 8.17 -7.92 -13.00
N ASP A 161 8.02 -9.09 -12.39
CA ASP A 161 6.97 -10.09 -12.63
C ASP A 161 6.21 -10.47 -11.36
N VAL A 162 6.57 -9.96 -10.18
CA VAL A 162 5.91 -10.28 -8.90
C VAL A 162 5.75 -9.01 -8.09
N CYS A 163 4.53 -8.78 -7.60
CA CYS A 163 4.23 -7.63 -6.76
C CYS A 163 3.18 -8.00 -5.71
N SER A 164 3.61 -8.46 -4.54
CA SER A 164 2.68 -8.88 -3.49
C SER A 164 1.98 -7.67 -2.85
N LEU A 165 0.64 -7.67 -2.84
CA LEU A 165 -0.20 -6.63 -2.24
C LEU A 165 -1.16 -7.26 -1.24
N ILE A 166 -1.07 -6.86 0.03
CA ILE A 166 -2.04 -7.21 1.07
C ILE A 166 -3.11 -6.14 1.18
N ILE A 167 -4.36 -6.56 1.38
CA ILE A 167 -5.53 -5.69 1.45
C ILE A 167 -6.35 -6.08 2.68
N GLY A 168 -6.56 -5.13 3.59
CA GLY A 168 -7.45 -5.29 4.74
C GLY A 168 -8.89 -4.88 4.41
N PHE A 169 -9.87 -5.57 5.00
CA PHE A 169 -11.29 -5.38 4.70
C PHE A 169 -12.12 -5.01 5.93
N SER A 170 -13.29 -4.43 5.66
CA SER A 170 -14.23 -3.97 6.70
C SER A 170 -14.91 -5.08 7.49
N ALA A 171 -14.88 -6.32 7.01
CA ALA A 171 -15.42 -7.47 7.75
C ALA A 171 -14.33 -8.29 8.49
N GLY A 172 -13.08 -7.80 8.51
CA GLY A 172 -11.97 -8.42 9.24
C GLY A 172 -11.09 -9.34 8.40
N GLN A 173 -11.45 -9.62 7.15
CA GLN A 173 -10.62 -10.41 6.25
C GLN A 173 -9.38 -9.65 5.76
N ILE A 174 -8.39 -10.41 5.31
CA ILE A 174 -7.23 -9.91 4.57
C ILE A 174 -7.10 -10.72 3.28
N GLN A 175 -6.81 -10.05 2.17
CA GLN A 175 -6.51 -10.70 0.89
C GLN A 175 -5.09 -10.37 0.46
N LEU A 176 -4.34 -11.38 0.04
CA LEU A 176 -3.07 -11.25 -0.67
C LEU A 176 -3.32 -11.48 -2.16
N ILE A 177 -2.89 -10.53 -2.98
CA ILE A 177 -2.97 -10.58 -4.44
C ILE A 177 -1.62 -10.26 -5.07
N ASP A 178 -1.45 -10.69 -6.32
CA ASP A 178 -0.40 -10.21 -7.20
C ASP A 178 -1.04 -9.53 -8.42
N PRO A 179 -1.05 -8.19 -8.50
CA PRO A 179 -1.71 -7.47 -9.58
C PRO A 179 -0.97 -7.62 -10.92
N LEU A 180 0.33 -7.97 -10.91
CA LEU A 180 1.10 -8.21 -12.14
C LEU A 180 0.81 -9.58 -12.75
N ARG A 181 0.31 -10.53 -11.93
CA ARG A 181 0.00 -11.91 -12.33
C ARG A 181 -1.44 -12.31 -12.01
N LYS A 182 -2.37 -11.35 -12.06
CA LYS A 182 -3.78 -11.53 -11.66
C LYS A 182 -4.49 -12.70 -12.35
N ASP A 183 -4.09 -13.07 -13.57
CA ASP A 183 -4.69 -14.16 -14.36
C ASP A 183 -4.01 -15.52 -14.11
N PHE A 184 -2.85 -15.54 -13.44
CA PHE A 184 -2.04 -16.76 -13.24
C PHE A 184 -1.99 -17.21 -11.78
N VAL A 185 -2.04 -16.27 -10.82
CA VAL A 185 -1.92 -16.56 -9.40
C VAL A 185 -3.24 -16.24 -8.70
N PRO A 186 -3.91 -17.23 -8.10
CA PRO A 186 -5.13 -16.97 -7.36
C PRO A 186 -4.83 -16.12 -6.12
N SER A 187 -5.78 -15.28 -5.72
CA SER A 187 -5.66 -14.55 -4.46
C SER A 187 -5.73 -15.49 -3.26
N LYS A 188 -4.99 -15.18 -2.19
CA LYS A 188 -5.09 -15.88 -0.91
C LYS A 188 -5.88 -15.06 0.09
N LEU A 189 -6.80 -15.70 0.81
CA LEU A 189 -7.58 -15.08 1.88
C LEU A 189 -7.07 -15.52 3.26
N PHE A 190 -7.06 -14.58 4.19
CA PHE A 190 -6.78 -14.79 5.60
C PHE A 190 -7.98 -14.32 6.42
N ASN A 191 -8.25 -15.02 7.52
CA ASN A 191 -9.41 -14.77 8.37
C ASN A 191 -10.74 -14.77 7.57
N GLU A 192 -10.83 -15.61 6.53
CA GLU A 192 -11.98 -15.67 5.61
C GLU A 192 -13.29 -15.93 6.36
N GLU A 193 -13.28 -16.94 7.24
CA GLU A 193 -14.39 -17.32 8.12
C GLU A 193 -14.58 -16.39 9.33
N ARG A 194 -13.72 -15.37 9.48
CA ARG A 194 -13.79 -14.37 10.56
C ARG A 194 -13.69 -14.95 11.98
N ASN A 195 -12.95 -16.06 12.12
CA ASN A 195 -12.75 -16.75 13.41
C ASN A 195 -11.66 -16.09 14.27
N ILE A 196 -10.75 -15.32 13.68
CA ILE A 196 -9.67 -14.64 14.42
C ILE A 196 -10.19 -13.32 15.00
N ASP A 197 -10.74 -12.47 14.14
CA ASP A 197 -11.36 -11.20 14.54
C ASP A 197 -12.47 -10.82 13.57
N LYS A 198 -13.62 -10.41 14.11
CA LYS A 198 -14.81 -10.07 13.30
C LYS A 198 -14.89 -8.58 12.96
N THR A 199 -14.06 -7.75 13.58
CA THR A 199 -14.10 -6.29 13.46
C THR A 199 -13.27 -5.80 12.27
N PRO A 200 -13.57 -4.60 11.73
CA PRO A 200 -12.86 -4.05 10.58
C PRO A 200 -11.34 -4.01 10.78
N VAL A 201 -10.61 -4.35 9.70
CA VAL A 201 -9.17 -4.11 9.66
C VAL A 201 -8.90 -2.61 9.59
N THR A 202 -8.02 -2.10 10.43
CA THR A 202 -7.67 -0.67 10.53
C THR A 202 -6.32 -0.35 9.89
N CYS A 203 -5.37 -1.29 9.89
CA CYS A 203 -4.07 -1.17 9.24
C CYS A 203 -3.53 -2.55 8.85
N VAL A 204 -2.84 -2.62 7.72
CA VAL A 204 -2.02 -3.76 7.29
C VAL A 204 -0.64 -3.26 6.91
N LYS A 205 0.41 -3.97 7.32
CA LYS A 205 1.80 -3.67 6.94
C LYS A 205 2.64 -4.92 6.85
N TRP A 206 3.42 -5.03 5.77
CA TRP A 206 4.52 -6.00 5.74
C TRP A 206 5.55 -5.64 6.82
N ILE A 207 6.15 -6.67 7.42
CA ILE A 207 7.23 -6.46 8.38
C ILE A 207 8.51 -6.08 7.60
N PRO A 208 9.17 -4.96 7.94
CA PRO A 208 10.43 -4.58 7.29
C PRO A 208 11.47 -5.70 7.34
N GLY A 209 12.14 -5.96 6.22
CA GLY A 209 13.15 -7.01 6.10
C GLY A 209 12.61 -8.45 6.15
N GLN A 210 11.28 -8.66 6.15
CA GLN A 210 10.67 -9.99 6.18
C GLN A 210 9.85 -10.23 4.91
N PRO A 211 10.19 -11.27 4.12
CA PRO A 211 9.51 -11.50 2.85
C PRO A 211 8.08 -12.05 3.02
N THR A 212 7.79 -12.73 4.14
CA THR A 212 6.55 -13.50 4.31
C THR A 212 5.65 -13.03 5.44
N ASN A 213 6.13 -12.14 6.32
CA ASN A 213 5.41 -11.77 7.54
C ASN A 213 4.76 -10.39 7.40
N PHE A 214 3.52 -10.27 7.86
CA PHE A 214 2.81 -8.99 7.91
C PHE A 214 1.95 -8.88 9.17
N MET A 215 1.76 -7.64 9.63
CA MET A 215 0.92 -7.32 10.78
C MET A 215 -0.39 -6.70 10.35
N VAL A 216 -1.43 -6.98 11.13
CA VAL A 216 -2.80 -6.50 10.91
C VAL A 216 -3.36 -5.99 12.22
N SER A 217 -3.84 -4.75 12.26
CA SER A 217 -4.59 -4.21 13.40
C SER A 217 -6.08 -4.17 13.09
N HIS A 218 -6.90 -4.37 14.11
CA HIS A 218 -8.36 -4.39 14.01
C HIS A 218 -9.01 -3.32 14.91
N GLN A 219 -10.26 -2.98 14.62
CA GLN A 219 -11.03 -2.03 15.42
C GLN A 219 -11.31 -2.53 16.84
N SER A 220 -11.23 -3.84 17.08
CA SER A 220 -11.23 -4.46 18.41
C SER A 220 -10.10 -3.96 19.33
N GLY A 221 -9.06 -3.34 18.78
CA GLY A 221 -7.83 -2.94 19.51
C GLY A 221 -6.73 -3.98 19.46
N ASN A 222 -6.97 -5.13 18.82
CA ASN A 222 -6.00 -6.22 18.69
C ASN A 222 -5.10 -6.06 17.46
N ILE A 223 -3.89 -6.63 17.56
CA ILE A 223 -2.93 -6.73 16.47
C ILE A 223 -2.49 -8.19 16.33
N TYR A 224 -2.49 -8.69 15.09
CA TYR A 224 -2.13 -10.07 14.76
C TYR A 224 -0.98 -10.09 13.76
N LEU A 225 -0.06 -11.04 13.95
CA LEU A 225 1.01 -11.35 13.00
C LEU A 225 0.55 -12.53 12.12
N TYR A 226 0.60 -12.33 10.81
CA TYR A 226 0.33 -13.36 9.81
C TYR A 226 1.60 -13.69 9.06
N ASN A 227 1.65 -14.91 8.52
CA ASN A 227 2.70 -15.37 7.61
C ASN A 227 2.03 -15.89 6.33
N GLU A 228 2.47 -15.40 5.17
CA GLU A 228 1.84 -15.74 3.89
C GLU A 228 1.94 -17.22 3.52
N ALA A 229 2.91 -17.97 4.06
CA ALA A 229 3.09 -19.39 3.76
C ALA A 229 2.08 -20.27 4.51
N PHE A 230 1.47 -19.77 5.59
CA PHE A 230 0.55 -20.55 6.41
C PHE A 230 -0.91 -20.30 6.04
N PHE A 231 -1.74 -21.32 6.23
CA PHE A 231 -3.18 -21.23 6.05
C PHE A 231 -3.86 -20.87 7.37
N CYS A 232 -4.97 -20.13 7.31
CA CYS A 232 -5.85 -19.99 8.46
C CYS A 232 -6.61 -21.30 8.65
N PHE A 233 -6.63 -21.83 9.88
CA PHE A 233 -7.43 -22.99 10.22
C PHE A 233 -8.91 -22.61 10.33
N VAL A 234 -9.77 -23.62 10.15
CA VAL A 234 -11.24 -23.47 10.21
C VAL A 234 -11.72 -23.25 11.64
N ASP A 235 -10.97 -23.70 12.64
CA ASP A 235 -11.34 -23.57 14.05
C ASP A 235 -10.94 -22.22 14.65
N ASN A 236 -11.63 -21.84 15.73
CA ASN A 236 -11.27 -20.66 16.50
C ASN A 236 -9.87 -20.83 17.12
N PRO A 237 -8.98 -19.83 17.00
CA PRO A 237 -7.66 -19.90 17.62
C PRO A 237 -7.76 -19.95 19.14
N VAL A 238 -6.94 -20.78 19.77
CA VAL A 238 -6.76 -20.82 21.22
C VAL A 238 -5.56 -19.96 21.59
N TYR A 239 -5.80 -18.91 22.36
CA TYR A 239 -4.77 -17.97 22.79
C TYR A 239 -4.17 -18.39 24.14
N GLN A 240 -2.85 -18.33 24.25
CA GLN A 240 -2.12 -18.49 25.52
C GLN A 240 -1.33 -17.22 25.81
N ILE A 241 -1.49 -16.67 27.01
CA ILE A 241 -0.72 -15.51 27.46
C ILE A 241 0.72 -15.95 27.71
N PHE A 242 1.67 -15.39 26.97
CA PHE A 242 3.08 -15.76 27.10
C PHE A 242 3.83 -14.93 28.14
N LYS A 243 3.42 -13.67 28.37
CA LYS A 243 3.91 -12.79 29.45
C LYS A 243 2.83 -11.80 29.85
N GLN A 244 2.50 -11.75 31.14
CA GLN A 244 1.74 -10.66 31.75
C GLN A 244 2.74 -9.74 32.45
N LEU A 245 2.72 -8.45 32.13
CA LEU A 245 3.48 -7.45 32.89
C LEU A 245 2.70 -7.20 34.18
N ASN A 246 3.29 -7.59 35.30
CA ASN A 246 2.80 -7.23 36.65
C ASN A 246 3.18 -5.79 36.96
#